data_AF-A0AAW8KKN2-F1
#
_entry.id   AF-A0AAW8KKN2-F1
#
_cell.length_a   1.000
_cell.length_b   1.000
_cell.length_c   1.000
_cell.angle_alpha   90.00
_cell.angle_beta   90.00
_cell.angle_gamma   90.00
#
_symmetry.space_group_name_H-M   'P 1'
#
loop_
_entity.id
_entity.type
_entity.pdbx_description
1 polymer ?
#
loop_
_entity_poly.entity_id
_entity_poly.type
_entity_poly.pdbx_seq_one_letter_code
_entity_poly.pdbx_strand_id
1 'polypeptide(L)' 'MEKFAFIFHPLSIQDMEHLSPIMKYIPDRVLEACLKMKKPFKVSHITGIQSPYAEAEGWFVGCPLTAKQMVELPEEFV' A
#
# COMPACT_ATOMS: atom_id res chain seq x y z
N MET A 1 -2.21 -24.76 7.33
CA MET A 1 -2.55 -23.58 6.52
C MET A 1 -1.62 -22.46 6.93
N GLU A 2 -0.59 -22.25 6.13
CA GLU A 2 0.43 -21.24 6.36
C GLU A 2 -0.14 -19.83 6.17
N LYS A 3 0.39 -18.86 6.92
CA LYS A 3 -0.05 -17.47 6.85
C LYS A 3 1.07 -16.59 6.35
N PHE A 4 0.77 -15.72 5.41
CA PHE A 4 1.70 -14.71 4.92
C PHE A 4 1.06 -13.33 4.83
N ALA A 5 1.89 -12.30 4.69
CA ALA A 5 1.43 -10.97 4.35
C ALA A 5 2.44 -10.30 3.43
N PHE A 6 1.93 -9.52 2.48
CA PHE A 6 2.72 -8.57 1.71
C PHE A 6 2.28 -7.16 2.03
N ILE A 7 3.24 -6.31 2.36
CA ILE A 7 3.03 -4.89 2.62
C ILE A 7 3.59 -4.12 1.43
N PHE A 8 2.78 -3.23 0.86
CA PHE A 8 3.17 -2.42 -0.29
C PHE A 8 3.05 -0.94 0.08
N HIS A 9 3.93 -0.13 -0.49
CA HIS A 9 3.80 1.31 -0.48
C HIS A 9 4.00 1.83 -1.91
N PRO A 10 3.37 2.96 -2.29
CA PRO A 10 3.66 3.58 -3.58
C PRO A 10 5.12 4.05 -3.61
N LEU A 11 5.79 3.89 -4.76
CA LEU A 11 7.12 4.48 -4.96
C LEU A 11 6.99 5.98 -5.16
N SER A 12 5.98 6.41 -5.94
CA SER A 12 5.65 7.81 -6.16
C SER A 12 4.14 8.05 -6.24
N ILE A 13 3.75 9.32 -6.35
CA ILE A 13 2.33 9.71 -6.47
C ILE A 13 1.73 9.19 -7.78
N GLN A 14 2.55 9.03 -8.82
CA GLN A 14 2.11 8.52 -10.13
C GLN A 14 1.60 7.08 -10.03
N ASP A 15 2.09 6.29 -9.07
CA ASP A 15 1.57 4.93 -8.84
C ASP A 15 0.09 4.94 -8.41
N MET A 16 -0.38 6.07 -7.86
CA MET A 16 -1.78 6.24 -7.46
C MET A 16 -2.71 6.37 -8.67
N GLU A 17 -2.20 6.69 -9.87
CA GLU A 17 -3.01 6.73 -11.09
C GLU A 17 -3.57 5.36 -11.46
N HIS A 18 -2.85 4.29 -11.10
CA HIS A 18 -3.32 2.91 -11.28
C HIS A 18 -4.53 2.57 -10.39
N LEU A 19 -4.72 3.31 -9.28
CA LEU A 19 -5.88 3.13 -8.41
C LEU A 19 -7.13 3.82 -8.98
N SER A 20 -6.97 4.98 -9.63
CA SER A 20 -8.08 5.68 -10.27
C SER A 20 -7.58 6.70 -11.31
N PRO A 21 -8.19 6.75 -12.51
CA PRO A 21 -7.89 7.75 -13.53
C PRO A 21 -8.14 9.21 -13.10
N ILE A 22 -8.85 9.44 -11.99
CA ILE A 22 -9.12 10.77 -11.44
C ILE A 22 -7.89 11.37 -10.77
N MET A 23 -6.98 10.53 -10.27
CA MET A 23 -5.81 10.97 -9.47
C MET A 23 -4.87 11.88 -10.27
N LYS A 24 -4.77 11.69 -11.59
CA LYS A 24 -3.96 12.54 -12.49
C LYS A 24 -4.38 14.01 -12.57
N TYR A 25 -5.59 14.34 -12.12
CA TYR A 25 -6.10 15.72 -12.11
C TYR A 25 -5.93 16.39 -10.75
N ILE A 26 -5.52 15.66 -9.72
CA ILE A 26 -5.34 16.19 -8.37
C ILE A 26 -3.87 16.62 -8.23
N PRO A 27 -3.58 17.84 -7.74
CA PRO A 27 -2.20 18.27 -7.54
C PRO A 27 -1.44 17.35 -6.57
N ASP A 28 -0.20 17.01 -6.93
CA ASP A 28 0.69 16.13 -6.16
C ASP A 28 0.75 16.45 -4.66
N ARG A 29 0.86 17.74 -4.30
CA ARG A 29 0.90 18.17 -2.88
C ARG A 29 -0.36 17.78 -2.10
N VAL A 30 -1.52 17.83 -2.75
CA VAL A 30 -2.80 17.43 -2.14
C VAL A 30 -2.83 15.92 -1.95
N LEU A 31 -2.33 15.17 -2.93
CA LEU A 31 -2.22 13.71 -2.83
C LEU A 31 -1.26 13.30 -1.71
N GLU A 32 -0.07 13.88 -1.64
CA GLU A 32 0.89 13.65 -0.54
C GLU A 32 0.26 13.95 0.83
N ALA A 33 -0.45 15.08 0.97
CA ALA A 33 -1.13 15.41 2.22
C ALA A 33 -2.21 14.38 2.59
N CYS A 34 -3.02 13.94 1.63
CA CYS A 34 -4.02 12.89 1.83
C CYS A 34 -3.40 11.56 2.25
N LEU A 35 -2.27 11.17 1.64
CA LEU A 35 -1.54 9.94 1.98
C LEU A 35 -1.04 9.96 3.41
N LYS A 36 -0.52 11.10 3.90
CA LYS A 36 -0.09 11.26 5.30
C LYS A 36 -1.22 11.07 6.30
N MET A 37 -2.46 11.38 5.94
CA MET A 37 -3.60 11.23 6.85
C MET A 37 -4.19 9.82 6.86
N LYS A 38 -3.81 8.97 5.90
CA LYS A 38 -4.30 7.60 5.79
C LYS A 38 -3.51 6.70 6.75
N LYS A 39 -4.22 5.80 7.42
CA LYS A 39 -3.59 4.68 8.14
C LYS A 39 -3.34 3.51 7.19
N PRO A 40 -2.39 2.61 7.48
CA PRO A 40 -2.27 1.35 6.76
C PRO A 40 -3.60 0.59 6.73
N PHE A 41 -3.90 -0.06 5.61
CA PHE A 41 -5.19 -0.70 5.39
C PHE A 41 -5.07 -2.04 4.66
N LYS A 42 -6.00 -2.96 4.96
CA LYS A 42 -6.11 -4.23 4.22
C LYS A 42 -6.61 -3.94 2.81
N VAL A 43 -5.82 -4.33 1.82
CA VAL A 43 -6.19 -4.24 0.39
C VAL A 43 -6.99 -5.47 -0.01
N SER A 44 -6.49 -6.67 0.30
CA SER A 44 -7.14 -7.93 -0.07
C SER A 44 -6.79 -9.06 0.90
N HIS A 45 -7.68 -10.04 1.00
CA HIS A 45 -7.42 -11.34 1.62
C HIS A 45 -7.25 -12.36 0.50
N ILE A 46 -6.08 -12.98 0.46
CA ILE A 46 -5.68 -13.97 -0.53
C ILE A 46 -5.93 -15.35 0.05
N THR A 47 -6.77 -16.13 -0.63
CA THR A 47 -7.16 -17.48 -0.25
C THR A 47 -6.93 -18.45 -1.40
N GLY A 48 -6.95 -19.75 -1.12
CA GLY A 48 -6.90 -20.78 -2.17
C GLY A 48 -5.49 -21.04 -2.73
N ILE A 49 -4.43 -20.62 -2.02
CA ILE A 49 -3.07 -21.04 -2.36
C ILE A 49 -2.89 -22.47 -1.85
N GLN A 50 -2.63 -23.40 -2.77
CA GLN A 50 -2.48 -24.81 -2.45
C GLN A 50 -1.40 -25.45 -3.33
N SER A 51 -0.66 -26.38 -2.75
CA SER A 51 0.29 -27.26 -3.41
C SER A 51 0.09 -28.69 -2.89
N PRO A 52 0.74 -29.71 -3.48
CA PRO A 52 0.70 -31.08 -2.95
C PRO A 52 1.22 -31.23 -1.51
N TYR A 53 1.95 -30.23 -1.00
CA TYR A 53 2.62 -30.30 0.29
C TYR A 53 1.99 -29.41 1.37
N ALA A 54 1.33 -28.31 0.97
CA ALA A 54 0.81 -27.32 1.90
C ALA A 54 -0.25 -26.40 1.27
N GLU A 55 -1.04 -25.78 2.14
CA GLU A 55 -2.01 -24.71 1.83
C GLU A 55 -1.61 -23.42 2.55
N ALA A 56 -1.89 -22.28 1.93
CA ALA A 56 -1.61 -20.96 2.48
C ALA A 56 -2.75 -19.96 2.23
N GLU A 57 -2.84 -19.00 3.14
CA GLU A 57 -3.64 -17.79 2.99
C GLU A 57 -2.84 -16.57 3.44
N GLY A 58 -3.22 -15.38 3.00
CA GLY A 58 -2.49 -14.19 3.38
C GLY A 58 -3.18 -12.89 3.08
N TRP A 59 -2.52 -11.80 3.42
CA TRP A 59 -3.07 -10.46 3.28
C TRP A 59 -2.16 -9.54 2.49
N PHE A 60 -2.79 -8.75 1.64
CA PHE A 60 -2.18 -7.60 1.01
C PHE A 60 -2.52 -6.38 1.86
N VAL A 61 -1.51 -5.67 2.34
CA VAL A 61 -1.64 -4.49 3.20
C VAL A 61 -1.01 -3.30 2.50
N GLY A 62 -1.75 -2.21 2.37
CA GLY A 62 -1.26 -0.96 1.80
C GLY A 62 -0.78 -0.03 2.90
N CYS A 63 0.48 0.39 2.82
CA CYS A 63 1.03 1.53 3.54
C CYS A 63 0.97 2.76 2.64
N PRO A 64 0.31 3.86 3.05
CA PRO A 64 -0.04 4.93 2.12
C PRO A 64 1.13 5.85 1.75
N LEU A 65 2.19 5.93 2.57
CA LEU A 65 3.27 6.87 2.35
C LEU A 65 4.11 6.49 1.11
N THR A 66 4.51 7.49 0.32
CA THR A 66 5.45 7.26 -0.78
C THR A 66 6.88 7.04 -0.27
N ALA A 67 7.76 6.48 -1.10
CA ALA A 67 9.19 6.34 -0.75
C ALA A 67 9.81 7.69 -0.31
N LYS A 68 9.49 8.77 -1.04
CA LYS A 68 9.91 10.13 -0.69
C LYS A 68 9.41 10.55 0.69
N GLN A 69 8.14 10.32 1.00
CA GLN A 69 7.56 10.67 2.31
C GLN A 69 8.19 9.87 3.46
N MET A 70 8.49 8.60 3.24
CA MET A 70 9.14 7.76 4.27
C MET A 70 10.56 8.26 4.60
N VAL A 71 11.25 8.89 3.64
CA VAL A 71 12.60 9.45 3.85
C VAL A 71 12.56 10.88 4.41
N GLU A 72 11.59 11.70 4.00
CA GLU A 72 11.55 13.13 4.34
C GLU A 72 10.75 13.45 5.63
N LEU A 73 9.83 12.58 6.03
CA LEU A 73 9.02 12.79 7.25
C LEU A 73 9.79 12.33 8.51
N PRO A 74 9.42 12.83 9.70
CA PRO A 74 10.03 12.38 10.95
C PRO A 74 9.86 10.87 11.15
N GLU A 75 10.91 10.18 11.59
CA GLU A 75 10.91 8.72 11.79
C GLU A 75 9.81 8.26 12.76
N GLU A 76 9.52 9.02 13.81
CA GLU A 76 8.43 8.71 14.76
C GLU A 76 7.03 8.71 14.12
N PHE A 77 6.88 9.34 12.95
CA PHE A 77 5.62 9.40 12.22
C PHE A 77 5.45 8.26 11.21
N VAL A 78 6.54 7.69 10.72
CA VAL A 78 6.59 6.69 9.63
C VAL A 78 6.50 5.29 10.22
#